data_AF-A0A2G2WCR1-F1
#
_entry.id   AF-A0A2G2WCR1-F1
#
_cell.length_a   1.000
_cell.length_b   1.000
_cell.length_c   1.000
_cell.angle_alpha   90.00
_cell.angle_beta   90.00
_cell.angle_gamma   90.00
#
_symmetry.space_group_name_H-M   'P 1'
#
loop_
_entity.id
_entity.type
_entity.pdbx_description
1 polymer ?
#
loop_
_entity_poly.entity_id
_entity_poly.type
_entity_poly.pdbx_seq_one_letter_code
_entity_poly.pdbx_strand_id
1 'polypeptide(L)'
;MNIGLMSLSGHKIYGPKGVGALYIRRRTRIKVEPQINRGGRERRIRSGTVPTPLVVGFRAACELAMKEMEYDDQRIKALQERLLNGISSKIDGVVINRSVERRYAGNLNLSFAYVEAINTFQFHESLENRHLLTLSLKRLPLHSHIDF
;
A
#
# COMPACT_ATOMS: atom_id res chain seq x y z
N MET A 1 10.52 11.62 14.35
CA MET A 1 9.11 11.29 14.00
C MET A 1 8.14 11.93 14.99
N ASN A 2 7.29 12.86 14.54
CA ASN A 2 6.25 13.48 15.36
C ASN A 2 4.87 12.84 15.09
N ILE A 3 4.78 11.52 15.25
CA ILE A 3 3.56 10.75 14.95
C ILE A 3 2.86 10.38 16.26
N GLY A 4 1.56 10.68 16.35
CA GLY A 4 0.74 10.36 17.54
C GLY A 4 0.16 8.95 17.51
N LEU A 5 -0.35 8.55 16.34
CA LEU A 5 -0.93 7.24 16.06
C LEU A 5 -0.40 6.72 14.73
N MET A 6 -0.15 5.42 14.62
CA MET A 6 0.25 4.79 13.35
C MET A 6 -0.38 3.40 13.25
N SER A 7 -1.02 3.11 12.12
CA SER A 7 -1.58 1.79 11.81
C SER A 7 -0.59 1.00 10.96
N LEU A 8 -0.42 -0.27 11.29
CA LEU A 8 0.48 -1.21 10.64
C LEU A 8 -0.29 -2.48 10.32
N SER A 9 -0.11 -3.03 9.11
CA SER A 9 -0.75 -4.27 8.69
C SER A 9 0.31 -5.29 8.25
N GLY A 10 0.25 -6.50 8.80
CA GLY A 10 1.28 -7.53 8.56
C GLY A 10 1.39 -7.95 7.11
N HIS A 11 0.26 -8.17 6.44
CA HIS A 11 0.24 -8.60 5.04
C HIS A 11 0.71 -7.56 4.02
N LYS A 12 1.10 -6.34 4.45
CA LYS A 12 1.73 -5.32 3.59
C LYS A 12 3.26 -5.31 3.68
N ILE A 13 3.82 -6.10 4.62
CA ILE A 13 5.26 -6.26 4.82
C ILE A 13 5.66 -7.73 4.72
N TYR A 14 4.97 -8.49 3.87
CA TYR A 14 5.14 -9.95 3.70
C TYR A 14 4.83 -10.80 4.94
N GLY A 15 4.17 -10.23 5.95
CA GLY A 15 3.67 -10.96 7.12
C GLY A 15 2.33 -11.66 6.86
N PRO A 16 1.83 -12.44 7.83
CA PRO A 16 0.57 -13.16 7.68
C PRO A 16 -0.64 -12.20 7.63
N LYS A 17 -1.70 -12.62 6.92
CA LYS A 17 -3.00 -11.92 6.93
C LYS A 17 -3.67 -12.09 8.29
N GLY A 18 -4.46 -11.09 8.71
CA GLY A 18 -5.22 -11.13 9.98
C GLY A 18 -4.48 -10.62 11.21
N VAL A 19 -3.27 -10.07 11.05
CA VAL A 19 -2.52 -9.40 12.12
C VAL A 19 -2.04 -8.01 11.69
N GLY A 20 -1.98 -7.12 12.66
CA GLY A 20 -1.51 -5.74 12.51
C GLY A 20 -1.24 -5.13 13.88
N ALA A 21 -0.81 -3.89 13.90
CA ALA A 21 -0.53 -3.16 15.13
C ALA A 21 -0.98 -1.70 15.04
N LEU A 22 -1.40 -1.17 16.17
CA LEU A 22 -1.64 0.26 16.36
C LEU A 22 -0.57 0.81 17.30
N TYR A 23 0.32 1.63 16.78
CA TYR A 23 1.29 2.35 17.58
C TYR A 23 0.62 3.60 18.18
N ILE A 24 0.73 3.74 19.49
CA ILE A 24 0.23 4.89 20.26
C ILE A 24 1.40 5.49 21.02
N ARG A 25 1.70 6.76 20.75
CA ARG A 25 2.79 7.47 21.44
C ARG A 25 2.44 7.65 22.92
N ARG A 26 3.38 7.30 23.82
CA ARG A 26 3.14 7.31 25.28
C ARG A 26 2.82 8.69 25.90
N ARG A 27 3.36 9.78 25.34
CA ARG A 27 3.20 11.16 25.85
C ARG A 27 2.36 12.02 24.91
N THR A 28 1.25 11.50 24.40
CA THR A 28 0.26 12.29 23.64
C THR A 28 -1.01 12.45 24.45
N ARG A 29 -1.73 13.57 24.24
CA ARG A 29 -3.05 13.82 24.85
C ARG A 29 -4.16 12.96 24.21
N ILE A 30 -3.82 12.01 23.35
CA ILE A 30 -4.77 11.23 22.57
C ILE A 30 -5.28 10.09 23.43
N LYS A 31 -6.57 10.14 23.80
CA LYS A 31 -7.28 9.02 24.43
C LYS A 31 -7.88 8.16 23.32
N VAL A 32 -7.51 6.88 23.29
CA VAL A 32 -8.08 5.89 22.37
C VAL A 32 -9.10 5.09 23.14
N GLU A 33 -10.36 5.12 22.70
CA GLU A 33 -11.40 4.28 23.27
C GLU A 33 -11.35 2.89 22.65
N PRO A 34 -11.42 1.82 23.46
CA PRO A 34 -11.46 0.46 22.94
C PRO A 34 -12.72 0.21 22.10
N GLN A 35 -12.54 -0.28 20.87
CA GLN A 35 -13.67 -0.72 20.04
C GLN A 35 -14.26 -2.06 20.50
N ILE A 36 -13.44 -2.90 21.14
CA ILE A 36 -13.86 -4.20 21.68
C ILE A 36 -13.67 -4.16 23.20
N ASN A 37 -14.79 -4.21 23.92
CA ASN A 37 -14.82 -4.10 25.38
C ASN A 37 -15.00 -5.50 26.00
N ARG A 38 -13.96 -6.08 26.63
CA ARG A 38 -13.99 -7.25 27.56
C ARG A 38 -12.57 -7.73 27.97
N GLY A 39 -12.33 -8.04 29.24
CA GLY A 39 -11.15 -8.84 29.66
C GLY A 39 -9.77 -8.13 29.67
N GLY A 40 -9.71 -6.80 29.47
CA GLY A 40 -8.59 -5.95 29.87
C GLY A 40 -7.21 -6.22 29.24
N ARG A 41 -7.13 -7.03 28.19
CA ARG A 41 -5.88 -7.32 27.45
C ARG A 41 -5.41 -6.09 26.65
N GLU A 42 -4.14 -6.13 26.21
CA GLU A 42 -3.49 -5.04 25.46
C GLU A 42 -3.71 -3.64 26.07
N ARG A 43 -3.45 -3.49 27.38
CA ARG A 43 -3.64 -2.24 28.16
C ARG A 43 -5.08 -1.69 28.13
N ARG A 44 -6.08 -2.57 27.99
CA ARG A 44 -7.51 -2.23 27.85
C ARG A 44 -7.88 -1.55 26.53
N ILE A 45 -6.98 -1.56 25.53
CA ILE A 45 -7.22 -0.90 24.23
C ILE A 45 -7.80 -1.89 23.22
N ARG A 46 -7.44 -3.17 23.33
CA ARG A 46 -8.01 -4.23 22.49
C ARG A 46 -8.18 -5.51 23.30
N SER A 47 -9.42 -5.94 23.37
CA SER A 47 -9.84 -7.15 24.04
C SER A 47 -9.64 -8.39 23.15
N GLY A 48 -9.56 -9.56 23.78
CA GLY A 48 -9.41 -10.85 23.10
C GLY A 48 -8.04 -11.50 23.26
N THR A 49 -7.97 -12.80 22.94
CA THR A 49 -6.71 -13.56 23.04
C THR A 49 -5.76 -13.19 21.92
N VAL A 50 -4.51 -12.89 22.28
CA VAL A 50 -3.46 -12.55 21.32
C VAL A 50 -3.15 -13.81 20.49
N PRO A 51 -3.25 -13.76 19.16
CA PRO A 51 -2.91 -14.90 18.31
C PRO A 51 -1.39 -15.03 18.19
N THR A 52 -0.76 -15.72 19.15
CA THR A 52 0.70 -15.82 19.27
C THR A 52 1.42 -16.17 17.96
N PRO A 53 1.00 -17.18 17.16
CA PRO A 53 1.70 -17.50 15.91
C PRO A 53 1.69 -16.35 14.90
N LEU A 54 0.56 -15.63 14.80
CA LEU A 54 0.45 -14.50 13.89
C LEU A 54 1.31 -13.32 14.33
N VAL A 55 1.41 -13.07 15.64
CA VAL A 55 2.26 -12.01 16.19
C VAL A 55 3.75 -12.33 15.99
N VAL A 56 4.14 -13.60 16.17
CA VAL A 56 5.52 -14.04 15.89
C VAL A 56 5.85 -13.89 14.40
N GLY A 57 4.95 -14.31 13.51
CA GLY A 57 5.12 -14.13 12.06
C GLY A 57 5.20 -12.65 11.66
N PHE A 58 4.37 -11.80 12.28
CA PHE A 58 4.42 -10.35 12.06
C PHE A 58 5.74 -9.73 12.54
N ARG A 59 6.26 -10.17 13.70
CA ARG A 59 7.58 -9.74 14.19
C ARG A 59 8.68 -10.11 13.21
N ALA A 60 8.73 -11.37 12.76
CA ALA A 60 9.75 -11.84 11.82
C ALA A 60 9.72 -11.03 10.52
N ALA A 61 8.52 -10.75 10.00
CA ALA A 61 8.32 -9.89 8.84
C ALA A 61 8.84 -8.46 9.07
N CYS A 62 8.56 -7.84 10.22
CA CYS A 62 9.11 -6.52 10.56
C CYS A 62 10.63 -6.52 10.64
N GLU A 63 11.23 -7.53 11.27
CA GLU A 63 12.69 -7.64 11.40
C GLU A 63 13.38 -7.80 10.04
N LEU A 64 12.81 -8.63 9.16
CA LEU A 64 13.31 -8.81 7.80
C LEU A 64 13.15 -7.53 6.98
N ALA A 65 11.96 -6.92 7.02
CA ALA A 65 11.67 -5.68 6.30
C ALA A 65 12.64 -4.56 6.70
N MET A 66 13.02 -4.45 7.98
CA MET A 66 14.03 -3.47 8.41
C MET A 66 15.43 -3.73 7.85
N LYS A 67 15.81 -4.99 7.66
CA LYS A 67 17.13 -5.36 7.12
C LYS A 67 17.20 -5.15 5.60
N GLU A 68 16.11 -5.46 4.90
CA GLU A 68 16.07 -5.44 3.43
C GLU A 68 15.55 -4.12 2.86
N MET A 69 15.01 -3.22 3.70
CA MET A 69 14.32 -1.99 3.27
C MET A 69 15.09 -1.17 2.24
N GLU A 70 16.38 -0.95 2.46
CA GLU A 70 17.20 -0.11 1.60
C GLU A 70 17.48 -0.78 0.25
N TYR A 71 17.77 -2.08 0.27
CA TYR A 71 17.97 -2.88 -0.94
C TYR A 71 16.69 -2.96 -1.77
N ASP A 72 15.56 -3.26 -1.11
CA ASP A 72 14.25 -3.34 -1.76
C ASP A 72 13.84 -1.98 -2.34
N ASP A 73 14.07 -0.88 -1.63
CA ASP A 73 13.74 0.47 -2.14
C ASP A 73 14.54 0.79 -3.42
N GLN A 74 15.84 0.52 -3.45
CA GLN A 74 16.68 0.72 -4.64
C GLN A 74 16.22 -0.15 -5.80
N ARG A 75 15.98 -1.45 -5.54
CA ARG A 75 15.54 -2.40 -6.56
C ARG A 75 14.18 -2.03 -7.13
N ILE A 76 13.22 -1.68 -6.27
CA ILE A 76 11.87 -1.30 -6.68
C ILE A 76 11.89 -0.01 -7.49
N LYS A 77 12.69 0.98 -7.11
CA LYS A 77 12.89 2.22 -7.90
C LYS A 77 13.41 1.91 -9.30
N ALA A 78 14.46 1.10 -9.42
CA ALA A 78 15.01 0.72 -10.73
C ALA A 78 13.97 -0.01 -11.61
N LEU A 79 13.18 -0.91 -11.01
CA LEU A 79 12.10 -1.60 -11.73
C LEU A 79 10.97 -0.65 -12.14
N GLN A 80 10.61 0.31 -11.28
CA GLN A 80 9.62 1.33 -11.56
C GLN A 80 10.04 2.20 -12.74
N GLU A 81 11.28 2.70 -12.75
CA GLU A 81 11.83 3.51 -13.85
C GLU A 81 11.86 2.72 -15.15
N ARG A 82 12.31 1.46 -15.10
CA ARG A 82 12.32 0.58 -16.28
C ARG A 82 10.90 0.34 -16.82
N LEU A 83 9.92 0.12 -15.93
CA LEU A 83 8.54 -0.08 -16.32
C LEU A 83 7.94 1.19 -16.95
N LEU A 84 8.15 2.34 -16.30
CA LEU A 84 7.65 3.62 -16.77
C LEU A 84 8.25 3.98 -18.14
N ASN A 85 9.57 3.91 -18.29
CA ASN A 85 10.24 4.18 -19.55
C ASN A 85 9.80 3.20 -20.65
N GLY A 86 9.61 1.93 -20.31
CA GLY A 86 9.12 0.92 -21.25
C GLY A 86 7.69 1.16 -21.74
N ILE A 87 6.84 1.75 -20.90
CA ILE A 87 5.46 2.11 -21.25
C ILE A 87 5.44 3.44 -22.03
N SER A 88 6.06 4.49 -21.49
CA SER A 88 6.06 5.83 -22.08
C SER A 88 6.78 5.92 -23.43
N SER A 89 7.73 5.02 -23.72
CA SER A 89 8.38 4.96 -25.04
C SER A 89 7.54 4.28 -26.12
N LYS A 90 6.49 3.54 -25.74
CA LYS A 90 5.68 2.73 -26.67
C LYS A 90 4.25 3.21 -26.82
N ILE A 91 3.76 3.99 -25.86
CA ILE A 91 2.36 4.40 -25.79
C ILE A 91 2.32 5.91 -25.56
N ASP A 92 1.69 6.61 -26.49
CA ASP A 92 1.42 8.04 -26.37
C ASP A 92 0.21 8.30 -25.47
N GLY A 93 0.20 9.45 -24.79
CA GLY A 93 -0.90 9.86 -23.91
C GLY A 93 -0.94 9.13 -22.56
N VAL A 94 0.21 8.62 -22.09
CA VAL A 94 0.35 8.05 -20.73
C VAL A 94 0.58 9.18 -19.73
N VAL A 95 -0.28 9.26 -18.72
CA VAL A 95 -0.20 10.26 -17.66
C VAL A 95 0.03 9.55 -16.33
N ILE A 96 1.05 9.97 -15.58
CA ILE A 96 1.28 9.49 -14.23
C ILE A 96 0.31 10.20 -13.28
N ASN A 97 -0.43 9.43 -12.50
CA ASN A 97 -1.31 10.00 -11.49
C ASN A 97 -0.48 10.43 -10.27
N ARG A 98 -0.57 11.72 -9.91
CA ARG A 98 0.10 12.38 -8.76
C ARG A 98 1.60 12.64 -8.95
N SER A 99 2.22 13.27 -7.94
CA SER A 99 3.64 13.64 -7.92
C SER A 99 4.57 12.45 -8.17
N VAL A 100 5.52 12.64 -9.08
CA VAL A 100 6.59 11.69 -9.38
C VAL A 100 7.62 11.64 -8.25
N GLU A 101 7.92 12.79 -7.64
CA GLU A 101 8.97 12.96 -6.63
C GLU A 101 8.58 12.43 -5.25
N ARG A 102 7.31 12.58 -4.86
CA ARG A 102 6.81 12.24 -3.51
C ARG A 102 5.86 11.05 -3.55
N ARG A 103 6.40 9.87 -3.88
CA ARG A 103 5.63 8.62 -3.93
C ARG A 103 6.39 7.44 -3.35
N TYR A 104 5.64 6.39 -3.01
CA TYR A 104 6.21 5.07 -2.78
C TYR A 104 6.51 4.41 -4.14
N ALA A 105 7.76 3.98 -4.35
CA ALA A 105 8.21 3.45 -5.64
C ALA A 105 7.47 2.17 -6.07
N GLY A 106 7.01 1.36 -5.10
CA GLY A 106 6.24 0.14 -5.39
C GLY A 106 4.81 0.38 -5.85
N ASN A 107 4.36 1.63 -5.93
CA ASN A 107 3.05 1.98 -6.47
C ASN A 107 3.20 2.90 -7.69
N LEU A 108 2.98 2.34 -8.89
CA LEU A 108 2.90 3.09 -10.14
C LEU A 108 1.45 3.12 -10.63
N ASN A 109 0.83 4.30 -10.54
CA ASN A 109 -0.54 4.54 -11.00
C ASN A 109 -0.50 5.40 -12.28
N LEU A 110 -1.03 4.87 -13.38
CA LEU A 110 -0.99 5.47 -14.71
C LEU A 110 -2.41 5.56 -15.30
N SER A 111 -2.65 6.63 -16.05
CA SER A 111 -3.85 6.85 -16.86
C SER A 111 -3.46 6.89 -18.34
N PHE A 112 -4.31 6.36 -19.20
CA PHE A 112 -4.09 6.30 -20.66
C PHE A 112 -5.19 7.10 -21.35
N ALA A 113 -4.82 8.19 -22.04
CA ALA A 113 -5.79 9.18 -22.54
C ALA A 113 -6.71 8.65 -23.66
N TYR A 114 -6.27 7.64 -24.43
CA TYR A 114 -6.97 7.17 -25.62
C TYR A 114 -7.65 5.79 -25.46
N VAL A 115 -7.74 5.28 -24.22
CA VAL A 115 -8.46 4.02 -23.94
C VAL A 115 -9.87 4.36 -23.48
N GLU A 116 -10.86 4.20 -24.37
CA GLU A 116 -12.27 4.30 -23.99
C GLU A 116 -12.61 3.32 -22.87
N ALA A 117 -13.44 3.76 -21.92
CA ALA A 117 -13.77 3.03 -20.68
C ALA A 117 -14.39 1.64 -20.91
N ILE A 118 -14.91 1.35 -22.11
CA ILE A 118 -15.47 0.05 -22.50
C ILE A 118 -14.37 -0.97 -22.83
N ASN A 119 -13.24 -0.52 -23.39
CA ASN A 119 -12.10 -1.39 -23.72
C ASN A 119 -11.19 -1.67 -22.52
N THR A 120 -11.37 -0.98 -21.39
CA THR A 120 -10.54 -1.20 -20.20
C THR A 120 -10.76 -2.57 -19.56
N PHE A 121 -11.97 -3.15 -19.70
CA PHE A 121 -12.24 -4.53 -19.26
C PHE A 121 -11.48 -5.56 -20.10
N GLN A 122 -11.53 -5.42 -21.44
CA GLN A 122 -10.75 -6.27 -22.35
C GLN A 122 -9.24 -6.10 -22.15
N PHE A 123 -8.80 -4.89 -21.80
CA PHE A 123 -7.40 -4.64 -21.44
C PHE A 123 -7.00 -5.39 -20.16
N HIS A 124 -7.85 -5.37 -19.13
CA HIS A 124 -7.61 -6.14 -17.90
C HIS A 124 -7.56 -7.64 -18.17
N GLU A 125 -8.51 -8.17 -18.93
CA GLU A 125 -8.56 -9.59 -19.31
C GLU A 125 -7.32 -9.98 -20.14
N SER A 126 -6.87 -9.11 -21.06
CA SER A 126 -5.64 -9.31 -21.84
C SER A 126 -4.38 -9.32 -20.97
N LEU A 127 -4.34 -8.51 -19.90
CA LEU A 127 -3.25 -8.52 -18.92
C LEU A 127 -3.28 -9.75 -18.02
N GLU A 128 -4.46 -10.15 -17.54
CA GLU A 128 -4.64 -11.38 -16.76
C GLU A 128 -4.26 -12.63 -17.55
N ASN A 129 -4.65 -12.68 -18.83
CA ASN A 129 -4.25 -13.74 -19.77
C ASN A 129 -2.74 -13.77 -20.05
N ARG A 130 -2.03 -12.67 -19.75
CA ARG A 130 -0.56 -12.57 -19.77
C ARG A 130 0.07 -12.71 -18.38
N HIS A 131 -0.71 -13.15 -17.38
CA HIS A 131 -0.30 -13.32 -15.98
C HIS A 131 0.14 -12.02 -15.27
N LEU A 132 -0.35 -10.87 -15.73
CA LEU A 132 -0.11 -9.57 -15.09
C LEU A 132 -1.31 -9.19 -14.22
N LEU A 133 -1.13 -9.26 -12.89
CA LEU A 133 -2.14 -8.82 -11.93
C LEU A 133 -2.03 -7.31 -11.69
N THR A 134 -3.02 -6.54 -12.14
CA THR A 134 -3.12 -5.10 -11.86
C THR A 134 -4.17 -4.82 -10.78
N LEU A 135 -3.82 -4.04 -9.75
CA LEU A 135 -4.76 -3.62 -8.72
C LEU A 135 -5.25 -2.18 -8.95
N SER A 136 -6.51 -2.07 -9.35
CA SER A 136 -7.36 -0.87 -9.35
C SER A 136 -7.22 0.09 -10.55
N LEU A 137 -8.24 0.04 -11.42
CA LEU A 137 -8.60 1.11 -12.35
C LEU A 137 -9.71 1.95 -11.69
N LYS A 138 -9.45 3.24 -11.47
CA LYS A 138 -10.48 4.18 -11.00
C LYS A 138 -10.81 5.16 -12.13
N ARG A 139 -12.09 5.28 -12.45
CA ARG A 139 -12.66 6.25 -13.39
C ARG A 139 -12.30 7.66 -12.93
N LEU A 140 -11.41 8.34 -13.65
CA LEU A 140 -11.22 9.79 -13.49
C LEU A 140 -12.12 10.49 -14.52
N PRO A 141 -13.11 11.31 -14.10
CA PRO A 141 -13.83 12.16 -15.04
C PRO A 141 -12.84 13.19 -15.63
N LEU A 142 -12.86 13.34 -16.95
CA LEU A 142 -11.92 14.17 -17.72
C LEU A 142 -11.94 15.67 -17.38
N HIS A 143 -12.83 16.14 -16.50
CA HIS A 143 -12.84 17.51 -16.01
C HIS A 143 -13.11 17.56 -14.50
N SER A 144 -12.04 17.60 -13.71
CA SER A 144 -12.01 18.38 -12.47
C SER A 144 -10.56 18.49 -12.01
N HIS A 145 -10.12 19.74 -11.81
CA HIS A 145 -9.00 20.03 -10.93
C HIS A 145 -9.26 19.33 -9.59
N ILE A 146 -8.41 18.37 -9.25
CA ILE A 146 -8.43 17.74 -7.94
C ILE A 146 -7.02 17.91 -7.37
N ASP A 147 -6.85 19.01 -6.65
CA ASP A 147 -5.73 19.25 -5.75
C ASP A 147 -5.92 18.39 -4.49
N PHE A 148 -4.93 17.51 -4.19
CA PHE A 148 -4.76 16.81 -2.91
C PHE A 148 -3.29 16.59 -2.55
#